data_AF-A0A955MSB9-F1
#
_entry.id   AF-A0A955MSB9-F1
#
_cell.length_a   1.000
_cell.length_b   1.000
_cell.length_c   1.000
_cell.angle_alpha   90.00
_cell.angle_beta   90.00
_cell.angle_gamma   90.00
#
_symmetry.space_group_name_H-M   'P 1'
#
loop_
_entity.id
_entity.type
_entity.pdbx_description
1 polymer ?
#
loop_
_entity_poly.entity_id
_entity_poly.type
_entity_poly.pdbx_seq_one_letter_code
_entity_poly.pdbx_strand_id
1 'polypeptide(L)'
;MSARKPLLENEIFGLIPRRLPCVCLKLASILFVLQTSAFAAVVDYNATTDALTFTADAGEVDDVTVTAPSENTVVISVADTDEMFLFSDATNGNGFVLTQESKVLTIDTSLSPILTFEMDLSDMDDSLTFSLESTPNNVTDVTILGGGGTDTTTFTDSTTLGGSLTVTSDGIVLHGTVTTFINQTYNDPVVLTGDTVIESTGLGNIIFNSTVNGLFDLTVNTAAATSFLGPVGVGGDRLGGLTTGAGGTTVFNISSMPQVDIQNTAFFGDSVNVAGGGQRWNLRGETTFDESIGGAVDMILQVYDSVTFNGGVIFNGFQMTSGGQVFVNGGAITTLTNNFLLDIRSPVVLGADTVFTSNGVLRFRNTVDGAFNLVLNSDDTTNLRDVVGGSIPLASLTTDSPGTTLLEGGEINLSGNTLTFADPVTLGVDTEINDAGAVAFNNTLDGGFELTVDAGGDLNFAGVVGGTSPLASLAAISGGSMTVGASISTNGEVALTADDMAIGNPILAGTAEISLSPHTDGRPISLGIESAGSLSLTDTELDFLNATTLGIGSFRSGSI
;
A
#
# COMPACT_ATOMS: atom_id res chain seq x y z
N MET A 1 25.66 -44.43 -75.21
CA MET A 1 25.94 -43.91 -73.85
C MET A 1 26.25 -45.11 -72.97
N SER A 2 27.53 -45.46 -72.85
CA SER A 2 28.43 -45.03 -71.76
C SER A 2 28.07 -45.70 -70.43
N ALA A 3 28.92 -46.43 -69.71
CA ALA A 3 30.24 -47.02 -69.93
C ALA A 3 30.56 -47.93 -68.72
N ARG A 4 31.41 -48.95 -68.93
CA ARG A 4 32.32 -49.65 -67.97
C ARG A 4 31.76 -50.57 -66.86
N LYS A 5 31.56 -51.86 -67.19
CA LYS A 5 32.45 -53.03 -66.98
C LYS A 5 33.70 -52.93 -66.03
N PRO A 6 34.27 -54.08 -65.53
CA PRO A 6 34.14 -54.64 -64.17
C PRO A 6 35.47 -55.28 -63.65
N LEU A 7 35.39 -56.37 -62.84
CA LEU A 7 36.37 -57.45 -62.52
C LEU A 7 37.02 -57.36 -61.12
N LEU A 8 37.36 -58.44 -60.40
CA LEU A 8 36.96 -59.86 -60.31
C LEU A 8 37.83 -60.48 -59.17
N GLU A 9 37.33 -61.52 -58.53
CA GLU A 9 38.07 -62.72 -58.06
C GLU A 9 39.04 -62.75 -56.85
N ASN A 10 38.70 -63.68 -55.96
CA ASN A 10 39.47 -64.78 -55.36
C ASN A 10 40.48 -64.56 -54.22
N GLU A 11 40.17 -65.32 -53.16
CA GLU A 11 41.00 -66.23 -52.35
C GLU A 11 42.45 -65.84 -52.02
N ILE A 12 42.87 -66.06 -50.75
CA ILE A 12 43.92 -67.05 -50.38
C ILE A 12 44.43 -66.81 -48.93
N PHE A 13 44.26 -67.87 -48.11
CA PHE A 13 45.15 -68.41 -47.06
C PHE A 13 45.42 -67.68 -45.73
N GLY A 14 45.23 -68.43 -44.63
CA GLY A 14 46.40 -69.10 -44.03
C GLY A 14 46.65 -69.01 -42.52
N LEU A 15 45.98 -69.88 -41.75
CA LEU A 15 46.52 -70.82 -40.74
C LEU A 15 47.50 -70.36 -39.60
N ILE A 16 46.99 -70.43 -38.34
CA ILE A 16 47.53 -71.13 -37.11
C ILE A 16 48.83 -70.58 -36.41
N PRO A 17 49.18 -70.77 -35.09
CA PRO A 17 48.50 -71.14 -33.81
C PRO A 17 48.89 -70.30 -32.52
N ARG A 18 48.16 -70.56 -31.41
CA ARG A 18 48.57 -70.69 -29.96
C ARG A 18 49.63 -69.74 -29.33
N ARG A 19 49.27 -69.05 -28.24
CA ARG A 19 49.69 -69.31 -26.82
C ARG A 19 49.29 -68.16 -25.87
N LEU A 20 48.77 -68.56 -24.69
CA LEU A 20 48.53 -67.83 -23.42
C LEU A 20 49.73 -66.97 -22.92
N PRO A 21 49.64 -66.20 -21.79
CA PRO A 21 48.52 -65.50 -21.13
C PRO A 21 48.91 -64.08 -20.57
N CYS A 22 47.96 -63.46 -19.85
CA CYS A 22 48.11 -62.42 -18.82
C CYS A 22 48.13 -60.94 -19.23
N VAL A 23 47.34 -60.17 -18.44
CA VAL A 23 47.19 -58.71 -18.39
C VAL A 23 46.03 -58.14 -19.21
N CYS A 24 44.81 -58.40 -18.76
CA CYS A 24 43.71 -57.45 -18.85
C CYS A 24 42.63 -57.78 -17.80
N LEU A 25 43.01 -57.74 -16.52
CA LEU A 25 42.08 -57.80 -15.39
C LEU A 25 42.24 -56.51 -14.58
N LYS A 26 41.91 -55.38 -15.21
CA LYS A 26 41.70 -54.09 -14.51
C LYS A 26 40.94 -53.02 -15.31
N LEU A 27 40.47 -53.34 -16.52
CA LEU A 27 39.67 -52.39 -17.33
C LEU A 27 38.22 -52.84 -17.58
N ALA A 28 37.82 -54.03 -17.12
CA ALA A 28 36.45 -54.52 -17.28
C ALA A 28 35.49 -54.07 -16.15
N SER A 29 36.00 -53.47 -15.08
CA SER A 29 35.19 -52.95 -13.97
C SER A 29 34.88 -51.45 -14.08
N ILE A 30 35.49 -50.74 -15.05
CA ILE A 30 35.23 -49.31 -15.30
C ILE A 30 34.34 -49.12 -16.54
N LEU A 31 34.33 -50.07 -17.48
CA LEU A 31 33.52 -49.99 -18.69
C LEU A 31 32.10 -50.56 -18.54
N PHE A 32 31.79 -51.25 -17.43
CA PHE A 32 30.42 -51.71 -17.10
C PHE A 32 29.60 -50.66 -16.33
N VAL A 33 30.23 -49.58 -15.86
CA VAL A 33 29.55 -48.45 -15.19
C VAL A 33 28.95 -47.47 -16.21
N LEU A 34 29.55 -47.34 -17.40
CA LEU A 34 29.15 -46.36 -18.42
C LEU A 34 27.89 -46.69 -19.24
N GLN A 35 27.18 -47.80 -18.97
CA GLN A 35 25.88 -48.08 -19.59
C GLN A 35 24.73 -48.23 -18.58
N THR A 36 25.00 -48.03 -17.28
CA THR A 36 23.97 -48.04 -16.22
C THR A 36 23.96 -46.76 -15.37
N SER A 37 24.96 -45.88 -15.50
CA SER A 37 25.07 -44.62 -14.75
C SER A 37 24.43 -43.41 -15.46
N ALA A 38 23.52 -43.63 -16.39
CA ALA A 38 22.80 -42.54 -17.06
C ALA A 38 21.41 -42.32 -16.45
N PHE A 39 21.16 -42.93 -15.27
CA PHE A 39 19.83 -43.08 -14.68
C PHE A 39 19.83 -43.03 -13.13
N ALA A 40 20.65 -42.17 -12.52
CA ALA A 40 20.72 -42.09 -11.06
C ALA A 40 21.09 -40.68 -10.60
N ALA A 41 20.38 -40.20 -9.59
CA ALA A 41 20.68 -38.94 -8.94
C ALA A 41 22.09 -38.96 -8.33
N VAL A 42 22.80 -37.84 -8.42
CA VAL A 42 24.19 -37.71 -7.95
C VAL A 42 24.23 -36.79 -6.75
N VAL A 43 24.92 -37.23 -5.69
CA VAL A 43 25.22 -36.41 -4.51
C VAL A 43 26.72 -36.19 -4.42
N ASP A 44 27.17 -34.95 -4.60
CA ASP A 44 28.57 -34.56 -4.50
C ASP A 44 28.79 -33.69 -3.24
N TYR A 45 29.83 -34.00 -2.47
CA TYR A 45 30.23 -33.21 -1.31
C TYR A 45 31.72 -32.88 -1.33
N ASN A 46 32.04 -31.64 -0.97
CA ASN A 46 33.41 -31.15 -0.82
C ASN A 46 33.67 -30.71 0.62
N ALA A 47 34.44 -31.50 1.36
CA ALA A 47 34.73 -31.26 2.78
C ALA A 47 35.66 -30.06 3.04
N THR A 48 36.24 -29.46 1.99
CA THR A 48 37.05 -28.24 2.12
C THR A 48 36.19 -26.98 2.09
N THR A 49 35.09 -27.01 1.34
CA THR A 49 34.19 -25.87 1.14
C THR A 49 32.84 -26.05 1.81
N ASP A 50 32.58 -27.22 2.40
CA ASP A 50 31.28 -27.62 2.94
C ASP A 50 30.15 -27.49 1.90
N ALA A 51 30.47 -27.75 0.63
CA ALA A 51 29.51 -27.64 -0.48
C ALA A 51 28.89 -29.00 -0.77
N LEU A 52 27.56 -29.06 -0.77
CA LEU A 52 26.75 -30.22 -1.14
C LEU A 52 25.96 -29.89 -2.41
N THR A 53 26.04 -30.74 -3.42
CA THR A 53 25.19 -30.67 -4.61
C THR A 53 24.42 -31.97 -4.76
N PHE A 54 23.12 -31.87 -4.96
CA PHE A 54 22.26 -32.95 -5.44
C PHE A 54 21.84 -32.62 -6.87
N THR A 55 22.01 -33.56 -7.78
CA THR A 55 21.50 -33.48 -9.16
C THR A 55 20.58 -34.66 -9.39
N ALA A 56 19.33 -34.40 -9.73
CA ALA A 56 18.34 -35.42 -10.04
C ALA A 56 18.69 -36.17 -11.33
N ASP A 57 17.94 -37.23 -11.62
CA ASP A 57 18.26 -38.08 -12.76
C ASP A 57 17.79 -37.46 -14.08
N ALA A 58 18.64 -37.49 -15.10
CA ALA A 58 18.28 -36.88 -16.37
C ALA A 58 17.38 -37.80 -17.20
N GLY A 59 16.20 -37.30 -17.56
CA GLY A 59 15.26 -37.94 -18.47
C GLY A 59 14.22 -38.83 -17.80
N GLU A 60 14.12 -38.78 -16.48
CA GLU A 60 13.04 -39.37 -15.69
C GLU A 60 12.33 -38.26 -14.89
N VAL A 61 11.16 -38.57 -14.32
CA VAL A 61 10.49 -37.66 -13.39
C VAL A 61 10.94 -38.05 -11.98
N ASP A 62 11.56 -37.14 -11.26
CA ASP A 62 12.08 -37.33 -9.92
C ASP A 62 11.12 -36.77 -8.86
N ASP A 63 10.87 -37.56 -7.80
CA ASP A 63 10.21 -37.10 -6.57
C ASP A 63 11.20 -37.17 -5.41
N VAL A 64 11.71 -36.01 -5.03
CA VAL A 64 12.77 -35.84 -4.04
C VAL A 64 12.19 -35.26 -2.76
N THR A 65 12.59 -35.80 -1.62
CA THR A 65 12.27 -35.25 -0.31
C THR A 65 13.54 -34.95 0.46
N VAL A 66 13.63 -33.73 1.01
CA VAL A 66 14.71 -33.29 1.90
C VAL A 66 14.12 -32.92 3.24
N THR A 67 14.58 -33.57 4.31
CA THR A 67 14.08 -33.37 5.69
C THR A 67 15.21 -33.19 6.70
N ALA A 68 14.95 -32.51 7.81
CA ALA A 68 15.81 -32.55 9.01
C ALA A 68 15.04 -33.17 10.20
N PRO A 69 15.01 -34.52 10.32
CA PRO A 69 14.16 -35.20 11.31
C PRO A 69 14.69 -35.11 12.75
N SER A 70 15.95 -34.74 12.94
CA SER A 70 16.58 -34.51 14.25
C SER A 70 17.73 -33.52 14.13
N GLU A 71 18.20 -32.98 15.26
CA GLU A 71 19.38 -32.10 15.29
C GLU A 71 20.57 -32.73 14.58
N ASN A 72 21.32 -31.90 13.84
CA ASN A 72 22.50 -32.25 13.07
C ASN A 72 22.28 -33.40 12.06
N THR A 73 21.04 -33.61 11.62
CA THR A 73 20.70 -34.68 10.68
C THR A 73 19.91 -34.11 9.51
N VAL A 74 20.43 -34.30 8.30
CA VAL A 74 19.68 -34.04 7.05
C VAL A 74 19.45 -35.37 6.36
N VAL A 75 18.25 -35.58 5.84
CA VAL A 75 17.87 -36.78 5.08
C VAL A 75 17.40 -36.35 3.71
N ILE A 76 18.01 -36.92 2.67
CA ILE A 76 17.56 -36.82 1.29
C ILE A 76 16.99 -38.19 0.91
N SER A 77 15.80 -38.23 0.32
CA SER A 77 15.23 -39.45 -0.23
C SER A 77 14.68 -39.21 -1.62
N VAL A 78 14.87 -40.19 -2.50
CA VAL A 78 14.27 -40.24 -3.83
C VAL A 78 13.21 -41.36 -3.87
N ALA A 79 12.15 -41.17 -4.64
CA ALA A 79 11.04 -42.11 -4.72
C ALA A 79 11.20 -43.12 -5.89
N ASP A 80 10.10 -43.76 -6.27
CA ASP A 80 9.93 -44.56 -7.50
C ASP A 80 11.08 -45.50 -7.88
N THR A 81 11.61 -45.44 -9.09
CA THR A 81 12.72 -46.29 -9.56
C THR A 81 14.09 -45.70 -9.29
N ASP A 82 14.13 -44.51 -8.70
CA ASP A 82 15.32 -43.69 -8.58
C ASP A 82 16.32 -44.29 -7.59
N GLU A 83 17.60 -44.05 -7.84
CA GLU A 83 18.70 -44.38 -6.94
C GLU A 83 19.65 -43.18 -6.83
N MET A 84 20.32 -43.05 -5.69
CA MET A 84 21.37 -42.05 -5.48
C MET A 84 22.76 -42.65 -5.57
N PHE A 85 23.69 -41.91 -6.16
CA PHE A 85 25.11 -42.21 -6.17
C PHE A 85 25.90 -41.13 -5.44
N LEU A 86 26.75 -41.55 -4.47
CA LEU A 86 27.60 -40.63 -3.73
C LEU A 86 28.94 -40.41 -4.45
N PHE A 87 29.39 -39.16 -4.51
CA PHE A 87 30.60 -38.73 -5.17
C PHE A 87 31.55 -37.94 -4.24
N SER A 88 32.82 -37.82 -4.65
CA SER A 88 33.86 -37.06 -3.92
C SER A 88 34.00 -37.46 -2.44
N ASP A 89 33.81 -36.52 -1.51
CA ASP A 89 33.98 -36.71 -0.06
C ASP A 89 32.68 -37.24 0.61
N ALA A 90 31.58 -37.42 -0.13
CA ALA A 90 30.33 -37.98 0.38
C ALA A 90 30.49 -39.49 0.65
N THR A 91 30.99 -39.84 1.84
CA THR A 91 31.26 -41.23 2.24
C THR A 91 30.79 -41.51 3.67
N ASN A 92 30.57 -42.79 4.00
CA ASN A 92 30.22 -43.22 5.37
C ASN A 92 31.21 -42.73 6.44
N GLY A 93 32.49 -42.48 6.08
CA GLY A 93 33.48 -41.94 7.00
C GLY A 93 33.27 -40.47 7.37
N ASN A 94 32.57 -39.73 6.52
CA ASN A 94 32.26 -38.30 6.67
C ASN A 94 30.77 -38.10 7.03
N GLY A 95 30.12 -39.09 7.65
CA GLY A 95 28.73 -38.93 8.11
C GLY A 95 27.65 -39.10 7.05
N PHE A 96 27.98 -39.50 5.81
CA PHE A 96 26.99 -39.80 4.76
C PHE A 96 26.64 -41.29 4.76
N VAL A 97 25.39 -41.65 5.06
CA VAL A 97 24.94 -43.04 5.13
C VAL A 97 23.80 -43.26 4.14
N LEU A 98 24.08 -44.00 3.07
CA LEU A 98 23.10 -44.37 2.07
C LEU A 98 22.45 -45.72 2.41
N THR A 99 21.12 -45.76 2.43
CA THR A 99 20.32 -46.90 2.86
C THR A 99 19.14 -47.15 1.90
N GLN A 100 18.31 -48.15 2.21
CA GLN A 100 17.10 -48.49 1.46
C GLN A 100 17.34 -48.66 -0.04
N GLU A 101 18.29 -49.54 -0.40
CA GLU A 101 18.62 -49.79 -1.81
C GLU A 101 19.01 -48.51 -2.57
N SER A 102 19.83 -47.67 -1.94
CA SER A 102 20.34 -46.41 -2.50
C SER A 102 19.32 -45.27 -2.61
N LYS A 103 18.20 -45.33 -1.89
CA LYS A 103 17.13 -44.32 -2.00
C LYS A 103 17.04 -43.33 -0.86
N VAL A 104 17.69 -43.60 0.28
CA VAL A 104 17.63 -42.73 1.45
C VAL A 104 19.02 -42.46 1.97
N LEU A 105 19.46 -41.21 1.82
CA LEU A 105 20.73 -40.69 2.29
C LEU A 105 20.51 -39.94 3.59
N THR A 106 21.16 -40.39 4.68
CA THR A 106 21.25 -39.65 5.94
C THR A 106 22.62 -38.99 6.06
N ILE A 107 22.66 -37.71 6.40
CA ILE A 107 23.87 -36.89 6.56
C ILE A 107 23.95 -36.42 8.01
N ASP A 108 25.01 -36.81 8.72
CA ASP A 108 25.38 -36.23 10.00
C ASP A 108 26.09 -34.89 9.79
N THR A 109 25.33 -33.80 9.88
CA THR A 109 25.83 -32.46 9.61
C THR A 109 26.67 -31.88 10.76
N SER A 110 26.87 -32.63 11.85
CA SER A 110 27.90 -32.29 12.86
C SER A 110 29.31 -32.71 12.43
N LEU A 111 29.39 -33.74 11.56
CA LEU A 111 30.64 -34.21 10.97
C LEU A 111 30.91 -33.55 9.61
N SER A 112 29.84 -33.32 8.84
CA SER A 112 29.89 -32.66 7.53
C SER A 112 28.87 -31.53 7.47
N PRO A 113 29.20 -30.34 8.02
CA PRO A 113 28.40 -29.14 7.85
C PRO A 113 28.15 -28.84 6.37
N ILE A 114 27.05 -28.14 6.09
CA ILE A 114 26.63 -27.79 4.73
C ILE A 114 26.57 -26.26 4.65
N LEU A 115 27.64 -25.65 4.17
CA LEU A 115 27.70 -24.21 3.97
C LEU A 115 26.90 -23.79 2.73
N THR A 116 26.99 -24.54 1.64
CA THR A 116 26.19 -24.32 0.43
C THR A 116 25.54 -25.62 0.00
N PHE A 117 24.22 -25.61 -0.16
CA PHE A 117 23.45 -26.73 -0.66
C PHE A 117 22.77 -26.34 -1.97
N GLU A 118 23.21 -26.94 -3.07
CA GLU A 118 22.56 -26.81 -4.37
C GLU A 118 21.74 -28.06 -4.67
N MET A 119 20.47 -27.87 -4.99
CA MET A 119 19.55 -28.90 -5.48
C MET A 119 19.21 -28.55 -6.93
N ASP A 120 19.54 -29.44 -7.86
CA ASP A 120 19.23 -29.32 -9.28
C ASP A 120 18.31 -30.49 -9.68
N LEU A 121 17.06 -30.18 -10.04
CA LEU A 121 16.07 -31.17 -10.47
C LEU A 121 16.22 -31.56 -11.96
N SER A 122 17.17 -30.96 -12.68
CA SER A 122 17.54 -31.35 -14.04
C SER A 122 16.53 -31.03 -15.15
N ASP A 123 15.54 -31.88 -15.46
CA ASP A 123 14.91 -31.83 -16.79
C ASP A 123 13.42 -32.15 -16.99
N MET A 124 12.77 -33.11 -16.34
CA MET A 124 11.35 -33.41 -16.62
C MET A 124 10.43 -32.61 -15.68
N ASP A 125 9.19 -33.05 -15.47
CA ASP A 125 8.29 -32.36 -14.55
C ASP A 125 8.54 -32.91 -13.13
N ASP A 126 9.51 -32.36 -12.42
CA ASP A 126 10.02 -32.93 -11.17
C ASP A 126 9.36 -32.32 -9.92
N SER A 127 9.44 -33.04 -8.80
CA SER A 127 8.92 -32.58 -7.51
C SER A 127 9.96 -32.64 -6.40
N LEU A 128 10.02 -31.56 -5.62
CA LEU A 128 10.82 -31.48 -4.41
C LEU A 128 9.93 -31.14 -3.20
N THR A 129 9.91 -32.01 -2.20
CA THR A 129 9.41 -31.68 -0.86
C THR A 129 10.58 -31.29 0.04
N PHE A 130 10.58 -30.07 0.58
CA PHE A 130 11.69 -29.52 1.36
C PHE A 130 11.26 -29.06 2.76
N SER A 131 11.95 -29.55 3.79
CA SER A 131 11.72 -29.17 5.19
C SER A 131 13.00 -29.30 6.01
N LEU A 132 13.41 -28.27 6.75
CA LEU A 132 14.55 -28.35 7.67
C LEU A 132 14.17 -27.86 9.06
N GLU A 133 13.24 -28.57 9.68
CA GLU A 133 12.59 -28.19 10.94
C GLU A 133 13.52 -28.27 12.15
N SER A 134 14.31 -29.34 12.28
CA SER A 134 15.16 -29.53 13.46
C SER A 134 16.37 -28.61 13.43
N THR A 135 16.62 -27.87 14.52
CA THR A 135 17.78 -26.98 14.66
C THR A 135 18.68 -27.40 15.84
N PRO A 136 20.02 -27.30 15.73
CA PRO A 136 20.75 -26.90 14.53
C PRO A 136 20.72 -28.00 13.46
N ASN A 137 20.46 -27.64 12.19
CA ASN A 137 20.62 -28.53 11.03
C ASN A 137 21.97 -28.32 10.31
N ASN A 138 22.72 -27.27 10.66
CA ASN A 138 24.00 -26.86 10.07
C ASN A 138 23.97 -26.68 8.54
N VAL A 139 22.81 -26.31 7.98
CA VAL A 139 22.66 -25.87 6.60
C VAL A 139 22.62 -24.35 6.56
N THR A 140 23.48 -23.73 5.74
CA THR A 140 23.61 -22.27 5.67
C THR A 140 22.91 -21.70 4.44
N ASP A 141 23.49 -21.82 3.24
CA ASP A 141 22.90 -21.33 2.00
C ASP A 141 22.26 -22.47 1.20
N VAL A 142 21.04 -22.24 0.69
CA VAL A 142 20.32 -23.21 -0.14
C VAL A 142 19.92 -22.57 -1.47
N THR A 143 20.23 -23.26 -2.57
CA THR A 143 19.78 -22.93 -3.92
C THR A 143 19.02 -24.13 -4.48
N ILE A 144 17.80 -23.91 -4.94
CA ILE A 144 16.97 -24.91 -5.60
C ILE A 144 16.74 -24.46 -7.04
N LEU A 145 17.03 -25.36 -7.99
CA LEU A 145 16.89 -25.18 -9.43
C LEU A 145 15.98 -26.29 -9.96
N GLY A 146 14.91 -25.94 -10.65
CA GLY A 146 14.03 -26.87 -11.35
C GLY A 146 14.72 -27.43 -12.59
N GLY A 147 15.24 -26.55 -13.44
CA GLY A 147 15.94 -26.95 -14.65
C GLY A 147 15.02 -26.90 -15.86
N GLY A 148 14.92 -28.00 -16.61
CA GLY A 148 13.93 -28.16 -17.68
C GLY A 148 12.61 -28.69 -17.13
N GLY A 149 11.54 -28.60 -17.94
CA GLY A 149 10.23 -29.15 -17.56
C GLY A 149 9.37 -28.19 -16.76
N THR A 150 8.49 -28.74 -15.91
CA THR A 150 7.54 -27.99 -15.06
C THR A 150 7.69 -28.45 -13.61
N ASP A 151 8.66 -27.88 -12.92
CA ASP A 151 9.05 -28.37 -11.59
C ASP A 151 8.22 -27.75 -10.47
N THR A 152 7.99 -28.52 -9.41
CA THR A 152 7.31 -28.03 -8.21
C THR A 152 8.15 -28.23 -6.96
N THR A 153 8.54 -27.14 -6.31
CA THR A 153 9.12 -27.15 -4.96
C THR A 153 8.03 -26.88 -3.93
N THR A 154 7.85 -27.78 -2.96
CA THR A 154 6.89 -27.67 -1.87
C THR A 154 7.59 -27.59 -0.52
N PHE A 155 7.32 -26.52 0.23
CA PHE A 155 7.70 -26.41 1.64
C PHE A 155 6.51 -26.84 2.50
N THR A 156 6.62 -27.97 3.21
CA THR A 156 5.48 -28.59 3.92
C THR A 156 5.42 -28.25 5.40
N ASP A 157 6.57 -28.00 6.03
CA ASP A 157 6.75 -27.70 7.46
C ASP A 157 7.75 -26.56 7.64
N SER A 158 8.23 -26.35 8.87
CA SER A 158 9.20 -25.29 9.14
C SER A 158 10.57 -25.58 8.51
N THR A 159 11.18 -24.57 7.89
CA THR A 159 12.54 -24.61 7.35
C THR A 159 13.35 -23.48 7.96
N THR A 160 14.46 -23.79 8.63
CA THR A 160 15.38 -22.79 9.18
C THR A 160 16.76 -22.92 8.57
N LEU A 161 17.30 -21.84 8.00
CA LEU A 161 18.63 -21.80 7.39
C LEU A 161 19.54 -20.76 8.06
N GLY A 162 20.83 -21.10 8.21
CA GLY A 162 21.83 -20.17 8.75
C GLY A 162 22.25 -19.04 7.81
N GLY A 163 21.87 -19.10 6.53
CA GLY A 163 22.26 -18.19 5.46
C GLY A 163 21.05 -17.75 4.63
N SER A 164 21.12 -17.94 3.31
CA SER A 164 20.13 -17.50 2.32
C SER A 164 19.39 -18.65 1.64
N LEU A 165 18.24 -18.33 1.03
CA LEU A 165 17.45 -19.23 0.20
C LEU A 165 17.21 -18.62 -1.18
N THR A 166 17.44 -19.39 -2.24
CA THR A 166 16.99 -19.08 -3.60
C THR A 166 16.24 -20.26 -4.19
N VAL A 167 15.02 -20.05 -4.66
CA VAL A 167 14.18 -21.08 -5.29
C VAL A 167 13.81 -20.65 -6.70
N THR A 168 14.13 -21.50 -7.67
CA THR A 168 13.77 -21.34 -9.08
C THR A 168 13.16 -22.64 -9.56
N SER A 169 11.85 -22.82 -9.42
CA SER A 169 11.09 -23.98 -9.88
C SER A 169 9.74 -23.47 -10.37
N ASP A 170 9.31 -23.83 -11.58
CA ASP A 170 8.14 -23.24 -12.26
C ASP A 170 6.88 -23.11 -11.39
N GLY A 171 6.71 -23.99 -10.40
CA GLY A 171 5.81 -23.82 -9.27
C GLY A 171 6.54 -23.83 -7.92
N ILE A 172 6.17 -22.89 -7.04
CA ILE A 172 6.61 -22.86 -5.64
C ILE A 172 5.37 -22.95 -4.76
N VAL A 173 5.32 -23.96 -3.90
CA VAL A 173 4.24 -24.16 -2.94
C VAL A 173 4.75 -23.91 -1.54
N LEU A 174 4.09 -22.99 -0.82
CA LEU A 174 4.46 -22.65 0.55
C LEU A 174 3.35 -23.01 1.54
N HIS A 175 3.79 -23.54 2.67
CA HIS A 175 3.01 -23.79 3.88
C HIS A 175 3.97 -23.76 5.08
N GLY A 176 3.53 -23.21 6.21
CA GLY A 176 4.34 -23.19 7.44
C GLY A 176 5.31 -22.01 7.48
N THR A 177 6.53 -22.22 7.99
CA THR A 177 7.49 -21.14 8.24
C THR A 177 8.81 -21.35 7.52
N VAL A 178 9.31 -20.34 6.81
CA VAL A 178 10.66 -20.34 6.23
C VAL A 178 11.47 -19.19 6.84
N THR A 179 12.45 -19.54 7.65
CA THR A 179 13.33 -18.61 8.35
C THR A 179 14.75 -18.69 7.80
N THR A 180 15.31 -17.54 7.41
CA THR A 180 16.70 -17.40 6.97
C THR A 180 17.43 -16.36 7.82
N PHE A 181 18.76 -16.40 7.82
CA PHE A 181 19.55 -15.30 8.39
C PHE A 181 19.73 -14.17 7.38
N ILE A 182 19.90 -14.49 6.10
CA ILE A 182 20.10 -13.52 5.00
C ILE A 182 18.88 -13.58 4.06
N ASN A 183 19.10 -13.47 2.75
CA ASN A 183 18.05 -13.20 1.78
C ASN A 183 17.19 -14.43 1.50
N GLN A 184 15.95 -14.19 1.09
CA GLN A 184 15.09 -15.18 0.44
C GLN A 184 14.67 -14.68 -0.92
N THR A 185 14.80 -15.51 -1.95
CA THR A 185 14.39 -15.18 -3.32
C THR A 185 13.56 -16.31 -3.90
N TYR A 186 12.33 -16.00 -4.29
CA TYR A 186 11.40 -16.88 -4.97
C TYR A 186 11.22 -16.37 -6.40
N ASN A 187 11.80 -17.07 -7.37
CA ASN A 187 11.89 -16.59 -8.75
C ASN A 187 10.60 -16.81 -9.55
N ASP A 188 9.81 -17.79 -9.14
CA ASP A 188 8.67 -18.32 -9.90
C ASP A 188 7.35 -18.17 -9.13
N PRO A 189 6.18 -18.45 -9.75
CA PRO A 189 4.88 -18.34 -9.10
C PRO A 189 4.80 -19.08 -7.76
N VAL A 190 4.41 -18.34 -6.72
CA VAL A 190 4.17 -18.85 -5.38
C VAL A 190 2.68 -19.09 -5.16
N VAL A 191 2.33 -20.28 -4.67
CA VAL A 191 0.99 -20.66 -4.22
C VAL A 191 1.03 -21.07 -2.76
N LEU A 192 0.20 -20.44 -1.93
CA LEU A 192 0.02 -20.83 -0.54
C LEU A 192 -1.01 -21.95 -0.43
N THR A 193 -0.64 -23.01 0.27
CA THR A 193 -1.55 -24.15 0.59
C THR A 193 -1.89 -24.23 2.08
N GLY A 194 -1.30 -23.36 2.89
CA GLY A 194 -1.65 -23.07 4.27
C GLY A 194 -1.10 -21.71 4.67
N ASP A 195 -1.44 -21.25 5.88
CA ASP A 195 -0.89 -20.00 6.41
C ASP A 195 0.63 -20.07 6.45
N THR A 196 1.27 -19.02 5.96
CA THR A 196 2.70 -19.01 5.67
C THR A 196 3.39 -17.82 6.35
N VAL A 197 4.50 -18.09 7.02
CA VAL A 197 5.38 -17.09 7.62
C VAL A 197 6.74 -17.15 6.94
N ILE A 198 7.19 -16.03 6.39
CA ILE A 198 8.51 -15.90 5.75
C ILE A 198 9.32 -14.89 6.55
N GLU A 199 10.49 -15.30 7.05
CA GLU A 199 11.28 -14.49 7.99
C GLU A 199 12.76 -14.41 7.60
N SER A 200 13.33 -13.22 7.65
CA SER A 200 14.78 -13.00 7.62
C SER A 200 15.24 -12.29 8.89
N THR A 201 16.11 -12.95 9.68
CA THR A 201 16.52 -12.45 11.00
C THR A 201 17.78 -11.57 10.99
N GLY A 202 18.53 -11.53 9.88
CA GLY A 202 19.84 -10.87 9.76
C GLY A 202 19.87 -9.73 8.74
N LEU A 203 18.73 -9.02 8.55
CA LEU A 203 18.56 -7.92 7.58
C LEU A 203 18.67 -8.37 6.12
N GLY A 204 18.22 -9.59 5.81
CA GLY A 204 18.13 -10.06 4.42
C GLY A 204 16.84 -9.62 3.74
N ASN A 205 16.93 -9.34 2.44
CA ASN A 205 15.76 -9.04 1.62
C ASN A 205 14.92 -10.30 1.40
N ILE A 206 13.60 -10.14 1.31
CA ILE A 206 12.67 -11.19 0.91
C ILE A 206 12.04 -10.76 -0.42
N ILE A 207 12.23 -11.54 -1.48
CA ILE A 207 11.88 -11.15 -2.85
C ILE A 207 10.99 -12.22 -3.47
N PHE A 208 9.80 -11.79 -3.93
CA PHE A 208 8.89 -12.57 -4.77
C PHE A 208 8.91 -11.97 -6.18
N ASN A 209 9.59 -12.64 -7.11
CA ASN A 209 9.76 -12.13 -8.48
C ASN A 209 8.52 -12.34 -9.36
N SER A 210 7.63 -13.27 -8.97
CA SER A 210 6.41 -13.61 -9.71
C SER A 210 5.16 -13.50 -8.83
N THR A 211 4.04 -14.07 -9.26
CA THR A 211 2.77 -13.99 -8.55
C THR A 211 2.82 -14.67 -7.19
N VAL A 212 2.08 -14.14 -6.21
CA VAL A 212 1.84 -14.78 -4.91
C VAL A 212 0.34 -14.93 -4.71
N ASN A 213 -0.16 -16.16 -4.69
CA ASN A 213 -1.59 -16.47 -4.65
C ASN A 213 -1.92 -17.52 -3.58
N GLY A 214 -3.21 -17.71 -3.28
CA GLY A 214 -3.70 -18.75 -2.37
C GLY A 214 -4.54 -18.19 -1.23
N LEU A 215 -5.63 -18.87 -0.86
CA LEU A 215 -6.66 -18.38 0.08
C LEU A 215 -6.21 -18.35 1.57
N PHE A 216 -4.91 -18.23 1.82
CA PHE A 216 -4.27 -18.29 3.13
C PHE A 216 -3.53 -17.01 3.46
N ASP A 217 -3.19 -16.82 4.73
CA ASP A 217 -2.51 -15.63 5.19
C ASP A 217 -1.00 -15.74 4.91
N LEU A 218 -0.40 -14.66 4.39
CA LEU A 218 1.04 -14.50 4.28
C LEU A 218 1.52 -13.47 5.30
N THR A 219 2.44 -13.87 6.16
CA THR A 219 3.21 -12.96 7.01
C THR A 219 4.65 -12.92 6.53
N VAL A 220 5.18 -11.72 6.25
CA VAL A 220 6.57 -11.53 5.81
C VAL A 220 7.29 -10.60 6.78
N ASN A 221 8.34 -11.10 7.42
CA ASN A 221 9.09 -10.40 8.45
C ASN A 221 10.56 -10.23 8.04
N THR A 222 10.96 -8.99 7.78
CA THR A 222 12.37 -8.62 7.65
C THR A 222 12.54 -7.16 8.04
N ALA A 223 13.68 -6.82 8.62
CA ALA A 223 14.08 -5.42 8.82
C ALA A 223 14.83 -4.83 7.60
N ALA A 224 14.90 -5.56 6.49
CA ALA A 224 15.30 -5.07 5.18
C ALA A 224 14.09 -4.92 4.25
N ALA A 225 14.23 -5.15 2.95
CA ALA A 225 13.12 -4.99 2.00
C ALA A 225 12.32 -6.28 1.79
N THR A 226 10.99 -6.19 1.84
CA THR A 226 10.06 -7.18 1.27
C THR A 226 9.63 -6.70 -0.11
N SER A 227 9.94 -7.43 -1.19
CA SER A 227 9.64 -6.99 -2.56
C SER A 227 8.70 -7.94 -3.28
N PHE A 228 7.53 -7.43 -3.69
CA PHE A 228 6.61 -8.08 -4.63
C PHE A 228 6.78 -7.46 -6.02
N LEU A 229 7.34 -8.23 -6.95
CA LEU A 229 7.57 -7.78 -8.33
C LEU A 229 6.53 -8.33 -9.32
N GLY A 230 5.78 -9.35 -8.91
CA GLY A 230 4.61 -9.87 -9.60
C GLY A 230 3.31 -9.57 -8.85
N PRO A 231 2.14 -9.77 -9.50
CA PRO A 231 0.84 -9.55 -8.87
C PRO A 231 0.58 -10.41 -7.62
N VAL A 232 -0.14 -9.86 -6.65
CA VAL A 232 -0.49 -10.53 -5.39
C VAL A 232 -2.00 -10.80 -5.34
N GLY A 233 -2.41 -12.06 -5.19
CA GLY A 233 -3.80 -12.50 -5.04
C GLY A 233 -4.65 -12.42 -6.31
N VAL A 234 -4.09 -12.73 -7.47
CA VAL A 234 -4.76 -12.57 -8.78
C VAL A 234 -5.39 -13.86 -9.31
N GLY A 235 -6.10 -13.77 -10.43
CA GLY A 235 -6.59 -14.95 -11.16
C GLY A 235 -7.79 -15.67 -10.56
N GLY A 236 -8.32 -15.20 -9.42
CA GLY A 236 -9.38 -15.87 -8.65
C GLY A 236 -8.89 -16.44 -7.32
N ASP A 237 -7.57 -16.55 -7.16
CA ASP A 237 -6.89 -17.11 -5.99
C ASP A 237 -6.30 -16.00 -5.13
N ARG A 238 -7.20 -15.15 -4.61
CA ARG A 238 -6.89 -14.03 -3.71
C ARG A 238 -6.09 -14.51 -2.52
N LEU A 239 -5.22 -13.65 -2.00
CA LEU A 239 -4.56 -13.92 -0.74
C LEU A 239 -5.57 -13.87 0.41
N GLY A 240 -5.46 -14.76 1.40
CA GLY A 240 -6.28 -14.73 2.61
C GLY A 240 -6.06 -13.41 3.36
N GLY A 241 -4.82 -13.09 3.67
CA GLY A 241 -4.40 -11.89 4.38
C GLY A 241 -2.93 -11.61 4.10
N LEU A 242 -2.52 -10.35 4.20
CA LEU A 242 -1.12 -9.97 4.04
C LEU A 242 -0.67 -9.17 5.26
N THR A 243 0.39 -9.65 5.90
CA THR A 243 1.07 -8.94 6.98
C THR A 243 2.53 -8.75 6.58
N THR A 244 3.01 -7.51 6.57
CA THR A 244 4.45 -7.23 6.54
C THR A 244 4.88 -6.65 7.88
N GLY A 245 6.02 -7.13 8.38
CA GLY A 245 6.56 -6.76 9.68
C GLY A 245 7.00 -5.29 9.78
N ALA A 246 7.42 -4.86 10.97
CA ALA A 246 7.89 -3.50 11.24
C ALA A 246 9.42 -3.37 11.10
N GLY A 247 9.88 -2.17 10.71
CA GLY A 247 11.30 -1.78 10.69
C GLY A 247 12.02 -1.98 9.35
N GLY A 248 11.35 -2.54 8.34
CA GLY A 248 11.84 -2.72 6.98
C GLY A 248 11.25 -1.73 5.97
N THR A 249 11.08 -2.19 4.73
CA THR A 249 10.29 -1.50 3.72
C THR A 249 9.61 -2.52 2.84
N THR A 250 8.30 -2.41 2.68
CA THR A 250 7.55 -3.20 1.72
C THR A 250 7.54 -2.49 0.37
N VAL A 251 7.90 -3.20 -0.69
CA VAL A 251 7.97 -2.69 -2.06
C VAL A 251 6.99 -3.46 -2.93
N PHE A 252 6.03 -2.76 -3.50
CA PHE A 252 5.20 -3.27 -4.61
C PHE A 252 5.66 -2.60 -5.89
N ASN A 253 6.40 -3.34 -6.72
CA ASN A 253 6.86 -2.85 -8.04
C ASN A 253 6.26 -3.72 -9.14
N ILE A 254 4.94 -3.68 -9.24
CA ILE A 254 4.17 -4.57 -10.10
C ILE A 254 3.79 -3.79 -11.36
N SER A 255 4.04 -4.39 -12.53
CA SER A 255 3.80 -3.75 -13.83
C SER A 255 2.59 -4.32 -14.59
N SER A 256 2.06 -5.46 -14.14
CA SER A 256 0.95 -6.19 -14.77
C SER A 256 -0.35 -6.10 -13.97
N MET A 257 -1.49 -5.99 -14.66
CA MET A 257 -2.82 -5.87 -14.06
C MET A 257 -3.54 -7.24 -13.95
N PRO A 258 -4.40 -7.49 -12.94
CA PRO A 258 -4.61 -6.73 -11.69
C PRO A 258 -3.39 -6.83 -10.74
N GLN A 259 -3.25 -5.91 -9.77
CA GLN A 259 -1.99 -5.72 -9.03
C GLN A 259 -2.00 -6.44 -7.67
N VAL A 260 -2.84 -5.98 -6.73
CA VAL A 260 -2.92 -6.53 -5.35
C VAL A 260 -4.38 -6.75 -4.98
N ASP A 261 -4.69 -7.94 -4.49
CA ASP A 261 -6.03 -8.34 -4.11
C ASP A 261 -6.03 -9.29 -2.90
N ILE A 262 -6.64 -8.84 -1.79
CA ILE A 262 -6.60 -9.51 -0.49
C ILE A 262 -8.03 -9.70 0.03
N GLN A 263 -8.31 -10.86 0.60
CA GLN A 263 -9.65 -11.29 1.03
C GLN A 263 -10.00 -10.80 2.44
N ASN A 264 -9.08 -10.89 3.38
CA ASN A 264 -9.25 -10.51 4.78
C ASN A 264 -8.38 -9.28 5.07
N THR A 265 -7.74 -9.25 6.25
CA THR A 265 -6.94 -8.13 6.73
C THR A 265 -5.66 -7.94 5.92
N ALA A 266 -5.33 -6.68 5.65
CA ALA A 266 -4.03 -6.27 5.15
C ALA A 266 -3.37 -5.36 6.20
N PHE A 267 -2.20 -5.75 6.69
CA PHE A 267 -1.43 -4.98 7.66
C PHE A 267 -0.02 -4.75 7.13
N PHE A 268 0.36 -3.50 7.00
CA PHE A 268 1.72 -3.10 6.62
C PHE A 268 2.34 -2.37 7.80
N GLY A 269 3.20 -3.07 8.55
CA GLY A 269 3.88 -2.56 9.75
C GLY A 269 5.08 -1.67 9.45
N ASP A 270 5.49 -1.56 8.19
CA ASP A 270 6.60 -0.77 7.71
C ASP A 270 6.17 0.18 6.57
N SER A 271 7.10 1.04 6.15
CA SER A 271 6.87 1.94 5.03
C SER A 271 6.64 1.17 3.74
N VAL A 272 5.60 1.56 2.99
CA VAL A 272 5.19 0.91 1.74
C VAL A 272 5.56 1.78 0.54
N ASN A 273 6.51 1.31 -0.24
CA ASN A 273 6.91 1.92 -1.51
C ASN A 273 6.19 1.24 -2.67
N VAL A 274 5.51 2.06 -3.47
CA VAL A 274 4.72 1.60 -4.59
C VAL A 274 5.31 2.15 -5.89
N ALA A 275 5.59 1.25 -6.83
CA ALA A 275 6.20 1.57 -8.11
C ALA A 275 5.53 0.75 -9.24
N GLY A 276 5.97 0.98 -10.47
CA GLY A 276 5.39 0.36 -11.67
C GLY A 276 4.36 1.26 -12.36
N GLY A 277 3.42 0.64 -13.07
CA GLY A 277 2.31 1.37 -13.70
C GLY A 277 1.30 1.92 -12.69
N GLY A 278 0.24 2.58 -13.16
CA GLY A 278 -0.86 3.00 -12.28
C GLY A 278 -1.45 1.80 -11.52
N GLN A 279 -1.56 1.94 -10.20
CA GLN A 279 -1.86 0.85 -9.29
C GLN A 279 -3.35 0.80 -8.95
N ARG A 280 -3.89 -0.42 -8.87
CA ARG A 280 -5.26 -0.69 -8.41
C ARG A 280 -5.22 -1.82 -7.40
N TRP A 281 -5.53 -1.50 -6.16
CA TRP A 281 -5.53 -2.46 -5.05
C TRP A 281 -6.95 -2.71 -4.60
N ASN A 282 -7.27 -3.97 -4.33
CA ASN A 282 -8.59 -4.42 -3.94
C ASN A 282 -8.53 -5.21 -2.63
N LEU A 283 -8.77 -4.53 -1.52
CA LEU A 283 -8.57 -5.07 -0.17
C LEU A 283 -9.93 -5.24 0.50
N ARG A 284 -10.30 -6.47 0.86
CA ARG A 284 -11.67 -6.75 1.32
C ARG A 284 -11.88 -6.62 2.82
N GLY A 285 -10.87 -6.91 3.61
CA GLY A 285 -10.92 -6.69 5.05
C GLY A 285 -10.37 -5.32 5.44
N GLU A 286 -10.25 -5.14 6.75
CA GLU A 286 -9.61 -3.98 7.34
C GLU A 286 -8.17 -3.84 6.84
N THR A 287 -7.79 -2.62 6.50
CA THR A 287 -6.45 -2.32 5.99
C THR A 287 -5.76 -1.29 6.88
N THR A 288 -4.54 -1.58 7.31
CA THR A 288 -3.72 -0.62 8.07
C THR A 288 -2.36 -0.43 7.42
N PHE A 289 -2.00 0.84 7.20
CA PHE A 289 -0.64 1.27 6.93
C PHE A 289 -0.10 1.93 8.19
N ASP A 290 0.79 1.23 8.91
CA ASP A 290 1.30 1.71 10.20
C ASP A 290 2.34 2.83 10.02
N GLU A 291 3.07 2.79 8.91
CA GLU A 291 3.96 3.86 8.47
C GLU A 291 3.47 4.51 7.15
N SER A 292 4.37 5.21 6.46
CA SER A 292 4.04 5.91 5.22
C SER A 292 3.76 4.95 4.07
N ILE A 293 2.83 5.31 3.19
CA ILE A 293 2.64 4.65 1.90
C ILE A 293 2.80 5.68 0.78
N GLY A 294 3.61 5.35 -0.23
CA GLY A 294 3.71 6.24 -1.37
C GLY A 294 4.53 5.74 -2.54
N GLY A 295 4.52 6.55 -3.60
CA GLY A 295 5.16 6.23 -4.87
C GLY A 295 4.93 7.28 -5.93
N ALA A 296 5.85 7.41 -6.89
CA ALA A 296 5.68 8.27 -8.06
C ALA A 296 4.73 7.64 -9.11
N VAL A 297 3.56 7.18 -8.66
CA VAL A 297 2.54 6.48 -9.44
C VAL A 297 1.15 7.00 -9.09
N ASP A 298 0.18 6.77 -9.98
CA ASP A 298 -1.24 6.96 -9.66
C ASP A 298 -1.75 5.74 -8.90
N MET A 299 -2.59 5.98 -7.88
CA MET A 299 -3.12 4.94 -7.01
C MET A 299 -4.63 5.02 -6.91
N ILE A 300 -5.30 3.89 -7.16
CA ILE A 300 -6.73 3.66 -6.90
C ILE A 300 -6.88 2.56 -5.85
N LEU A 301 -7.05 2.97 -4.60
CA LEU A 301 -7.17 2.07 -3.47
C LEU A 301 -8.66 1.81 -3.19
N GLN A 302 -9.08 0.56 -3.40
CA GLN A 302 -10.42 0.09 -3.05
C GLN A 302 -10.30 -0.81 -1.83
N VAL A 303 -10.83 -0.34 -0.71
CA VAL A 303 -11.03 -1.10 0.52
C VAL A 303 -12.54 -1.36 0.67
N TYR A 304 -12.94 -2.56 1.10
CA TYR A 304 -14.36 -2.89 1.31
C TYR A 304 -14.78 -2.78 2.78
N ASP A 305 -13.81 -2.81 3.69
CA ASP A 305 -14.00 -2.41 5.08
C ASP A 305 -13.36 -1.02 5.30
N SER A 306 -12.92 -0.71 6.51
CA SER A 306 -12.22 0.52 6.88
C SER A 306 -10.73 0.47 6.52
N VAL A 307 -10.14 1.65 6.33
CA VAL A 307 -8.70 1.82 6.11
C VAL A 307 -8.12 2.83 7.09
N THR A 308 -6.95 2.50 7.64
CA THR A 308 -6.22 3.34 8.60
C THR A 308 -4.86 3.71 8.05
N PHE A 309 -4.57 5.02 8.01
CA PHE A 309 -3.26 5.57 7.68
C PHE A 309 -2.62 6.18 8.93
N ASN A 310 -1.69 5.45 9.55
CA ASN A 310 -0.90 5.95 10.67
C ASN A 310 0.35 6.74 10.23
N GLY A 311 0.83 6.51 9.00
CA GLY A 311 1.80 7.37 8.33
C GLY A 311 1.21 8.23 7.22
N GLY A 312 2.07 9.04 6.58
CA GLY A 312 1.68 9.91 5.47
C GLY A 312 1.40 9.14 4.17
N VAL A 313 0.54 9.69 3.32
CA VAL A 313 0.18 9.13 2.01
C VAL A 313 0.70 10.03 0.88
N ILE A 314 1.49 9.49 -0.05
CA ILE A 314 2.13 10.30 -1.11
C ILE A 314 2.06 9.59 -2.48
N PHE A 315 1.33 10.15 -3.44
CA PHE A 315 1.21 9.57 -4.80
C PHE A 315 1.23 10.64 -5.90
N ASN A 316 1.39 10.31 -7.18
CA ASN A 316 1.14 11.29 -8.24
C ASN A 316 -0.34 11.72 -8.27
N GLY A 317 -1.21 10.77 -7.92
CA GLY A 317 -2.64 10.89 -7.88
C GLY A 317 -3.25 9.82 -6.99
N PHE A 318 -4.29 10.15 -6.23
CA PHE A 318 -4.84 9.23 -5.23
C PHE A 318 -6.37 9.23 -5.22
N GLN A 319 -6.95 8.09 -5.58
CA GLN A 319 -8.37 7.79 -5.42
C GLN A 319 -8.53 6.73 -4.35
N MET A 320 -9.39 7.01 -3.38
CA MET A 320 -9.72 6.07 -2.32
C MET A 320 -11.22 5.82 -2.28
N THR A 321 -11.60 4.55 -2.18
CA THR A 321 -12.94 4.14 -1.76
C THR A 321 -12.80 3.07 -0.70
N SER A 322 -13.42 3.30 0.44
CA SER A 322 -13.57 2.40 1.57
C SER A 322 -15.05 2.05 1.76
N GLY A 323 -15.39 0.80 2.09
CA GLY A 323 -16.76 0.45 2.48
C GLY A 323 -17.08 0.84 3.92
N GLY A 324 -16.03 1.01 4.75
CA GLY A 324 -16.09 1.64 6.07
C GLY A 324 -15.53 3.07 6.06
N GLN A 325 -14.87 3.46 7.14
CA GLN A 325 -14.27 4.80 7.30
C GLN A 325 -12.81 4.84 6.81
N VAL A 326 -12.35 6.04 6.46
CA VAL A 326 -10.94 6.35 6.22
C VAL A 326 -10.39 7.08 7.44
N PHE A 327 -9.56 6.42 8.24
CA PHE A 327 -8.87 7.03 9.37
C PHE A 327 -7.55 7.63 8.93
N VAL A 328 -7.34 8.92 9.23
CA VAL A 328 -6.10 9.63 8.90
C VAL A 328 -5.42 10.07 10.20
N ASN A 329 -4.44 9.28 10.63
CA ASN A 329 -3.67 9.49 11.85
C ASN A 329 -2.25 10.00 11.56
N GLY A 330 -1.74 9.79 10.33
CA GLY A 330 -0.40 10.21 9.91
C GLY A 330 -0.25 11.68 9.51
N GLY A 331 -1.34 12.46 9.57
CA GLY A 331 -1.33 13.92 9.45
C GLY A 331 -1.10 14.51 8.06
N ALA A 332 -0.86 13.71 7.02
CA ALA A 332 -0.74 14.23 5.66
C ALA A 332 -1.16 13.25 4.56
N ILE A 333 -1.90 13.76 3.56
CA ILE A 333 -2.14 13.10 2.28
C ILE A 333 -1.78 14.08 1.16
N THR A 334 -0.87 13.69 0.27
CA THR A 334 -0.29 14.57 -0.75
C THR A 334 -0.31 13.93 -2.13
N THR A 335 -0.76 14.68 -3.14
CA THR A 335 -0.51 14.35 -4.55
C THR A 335 0.65 15.15 -5.13
N LEU A 336 1.49 14.50 -5.94
CA LEU A 336 2.71 15.08 -6.49
C LEU A 336 2.48 15.79 -7.82
N THR A 337 1.39 15.49 -8.53
CA THR A 337 1.12 16.01 -9.87
C THR A 337 -0.28 16.60 -9.98
N ASN A 338 -0.46 17.52 -10.92
CA ASN A 338 -1.73 18.18 -11.19
C ASN A 338 -2.64 17.45 -12.20
N ASN A 339 -2.14 16.39 -12.84
CA ASN A 339 -2.88 15.64 -13.84
C ASN A 339 -3.92 14.69 -13.25
N PHE A 340 -3.87 14.46 -11.93
CA PHE A 340 -4.76 13.52 -11.26
C PHE A 340 -5.26 14.12 -9.94
N LEU A 341 -6.50 13.75 -9.60
CA LEU A 341 -7.21 14.28 -8.44
C LEU A 341 -6.80 13.58 -7.13
N LEU A 342 -7.04 14.26 -6.02
CA LEU A 342 -7.18 13.64 -4.71
C LEU A 342 -8.69 13.49 -4.44
N ASP A 343 -9.25 12.27 -4.57
CA ASP A 343 -10.69 12.01 -4.46
C ASP A 343 -10.94 10.91 -3.44
N ILE A 344 -11.47 11.29 -2.28
CA ILE A 344 -11.84 10.39 -1.20
C ILE A 344 -13.36 10.21 -1.22
N ARG A 345 -13.77 8.97 -1.49
CA ARG A 345 -15.17 8.62 -1.77
C ARG A 345 -15.91 8.02 -0.59
N SER A 346 -15.33 8.12 0.61
CA SER A 346 -15.84 7.52 1.84
C SER A 346 -15.72 8.50 3.00
N PRO A 347 -16.45 8.30 4.10
CA PRO A 347 -16.33 9.14 5.29
C PRO A 347 -14.91 9.14 5.82
N VAL A 348 -14.40 10.33 6.16
CA VAL A 348 -13.06 10.55 6.69
C VAL A 348 -13.14 10.89 8.17
N VAL A 349 -12.31 10.24 8.99
CA VAL A 349 -12.12 10.56 10.40
C VAL A 349 -10.66 10.93 10.64
N LEU A 350 -10.42 12.15 11.11
CA LEU A 350 -9.10 12.61 11.50
C LEU A 350 -8.75 12.06 12.89
N GLY A 351 -7.56 11.47 13.02
CA GLY A 351 -6.96 11.11 14.32
C GLY A 351 -5.77 11.98 14.70
N ALA A 352 -5.40 12.94 13.86
CA ALA A 352 -4.37 13.94 14.09
C ALA A 352 -4.65 15.21 13.26
N ASP A 353 -3.96 16.30 13.58
CA ASP A 353 -3.92 17.48 12.72
C ASP A 353 -3.45 17.08 11.32
N THR A 354 -4.25 17.41 10.31
CA THR A 354 -4.09 16.83 8.97
C THR A 354 -4.02 17.88 7.88
N VAL A 355 -3.07 17.70 6.96
CA VAL A 355 -2.95 18.47 5.73
C VAL A 355 -3.27 17.58 4.52
N PHE A 356 -4.27 17.98 3.74
CA PHE A 356 -4.48 17.44 2.40
C PHE A 356 -3.86 18.40 1.40
N THR A 357 -2.96 17.92 0.55
CA THR A 357 -2.34 18.73 -0.51
C THR A 357 -2.57 18.07 -1.85
N SER A 358 -3.19 18.81 -2.77
CA SER A 358 -3.43 18.37 -4.13
C SER A 358 -2.93 19.42 -5.12
N ASN A 359 -2.03 19.02 -6.02
CA ASN A 359 -1.62 19.90 -7.12
C ASN A 359 -2.70 20.00 -8.22
N GLY A 360 -3.81 19.29 -8.08
CA GLY A 360 -5.02 19.40 -8.91
C GLY A 360 -6.27 19.44 -8.03
N VAL A 361 -7.40 18.91 -8.51
CA VAL A 361 -8.66 18.89 -7.72
C VAL A 361 -8.54 18.06 -6.45
N LEU A 362 -8.94 18.66 -5.32
CA LEU A 362 -9.17 18.00 -4.03
C LEU A 362 -10.67 17.79 -3.83
N ARG A 363 -11.12 16.56 -3.57
CA ARG A 363 -12.54 16.24 -3.41
C ARG A 363 -12.80 15.27 -2.27
N PHE A 364 -13.70 15.69 -1.39
CA PHE A 364 -14.37 14.83 -0.42
C PHE A 364 -15.80 14.60 -0.86
N ARG A 365 -16.21 13.32 -0.96
CA ARG A 365 -17.58 12.97 -1.37
C ARG A 365 -18.53 12.62 -0.23
N ASN A 366 -18.01 12.50 0.98
CA ASN A 366 -18.75 12.19 2.20
C ASN A 366 -18.18 13.05 3.34
N THR A 367 -18.69 12.82 4.55
CA THR A 367 -18.33 13.59 5.73
C THR A 367 -16.84 13.57 6.03
N VAL A 368 -16.38 14.66 6.64
CA VAL A 368 -15.04 14.78 7.23
C VAL A 368 -15.22 15.17 8.69
N ASP A 369 -14.84 14.29 9.61
CA ASP A 369 -15.04 14.43 11.04
C ASP A 369 -13.71 14.31 11.81
N GLY A 370 -13.67 14.79 13.06
CA GLY A 370 -12.55 14.59 13.98
C GLY A 370 -12.06 15.91 14.60
N ALA A 371 -11.86 15.94 15.91
CA ALA A 371 -11.56 17.15 16.70
C ALA A 371 -10.11 17.66 16.52
N PHE A 372 -9.68 17.81 15.27
CA PHE A 372 -8.34 18.15 14.83
C PHE A 372 -8.36 19.30 13.83
N ASN A 373 -7.21 19.92 13.61
CA ASN A 373 -7.05 20.95 12.60
C ASN A 373 -7.00 20.32 11.21
N LEU A 374 -7.72 20.92 10.25
CA LEU A 374 -7.74 20.49 8.87
C LEU A 374 -7.25 21.60 7.94
N VAL A 375 -6.19 21.32 7.19
CA VAL A 375 -5.68 22.21 6.14
C VAL A 375 -5.92 21.55 4.79
N LEU A 376 -6.59 22.27 3.88
CA LEU A 376 -6.90 21.81 2.53
C LEU A 376 -6.17 22.70 1.52
N ASN A 377 -5.13 22.16 0.89
CA ASN A 377 -4.36 22.87 -0.11
C ASN A 377 -4.66 22.31 -1.50
N SER A 378 -5.09 23.15 -2.43
CA SER A 378 -5.44 22.76 -3.80
C SER A 378 -5.06 23.83 -4.82
N ASP A 379 -4.26 23.46 -5.82
CA ASP A 379 -3.97 24.36 -6.96
C ASP A 379 -5.20 24.58 -7.88
N ASP A 380 -6.20 23.71 -7.76
CA ASP A 380 -7.48 23.76 -8.49
C ASP A 380 -8.64 23.75 -7.48
N THR A 381 -9.77 23.12 -7.78
CA THR A 381 -10.96 23.16 -6.91
C THR A 381 -10.81 22.26 -5.67
N THR A 382 -10.99 22.82 -4.47
CA THR A 382 -11.36 22.09 -3.25
C THR A 382 -12.87 21.90 -3.21
N ASN A 383 -13.37 20.67 -3.29
CA ASN A 383 -14.80 20.37 -3.33
C ASN A 383 -15.24 19.55 -2.10
N LEU A 384 -16.08 20.16 -1.26
CA LEU A 384 -16.66 19.59 -0.05
C LEU A 384 -18.13 19.24 -0.31
N ARG A 385 -18.43 17.96 -0.51
CA ARG A 385 -19.74 17.50 -1.04
C ARG A 385 -20.70 16.94 -0.01
N ASP A 386 -20.31 16.96 1.25
CA ASP A 386 -21.08 16.48 2.38
C ASP A 386 -20.68 17.27 3.63
N VAL A 387 -21.36 17.02 4.74
CA VAL A 387 -21.18 17.72 6.00
C VAL A 387 -19.74 17.64 6.49
N VAL A 388 -19.18 18.77 6.91
CA VAL A 388 -17.87 18.85 7.57
C VAL A 388 -18.09 19.03 9.07
N GLY A 389 -17.51 18.16 9.89
CA GLY A 389 -17.61 18.21 11.36
C GLY A 389 -18.97 17.81 11.92
N GLY A 390 -19.76 17.01 11.20
CA GLY A 390 -21.14 16.67 11.57
C GLY A 390 -21.24 15.85 12.87
N SER A 391 -20.54 14.73 12.96
CA SER A 391 -20.56 13.87 14.16
C SER A 391 -19.54 14.33 15.21
N ILE A 392 -18.37 14.76 14.73
CA ILE A 392 -17.29 15.28 15.57
C ILE A 392 -16.79 16.56 14.92
N PRO A 393 -17.19 17.74 15.43
CA PRO A 393 -16.75 19.04 14.90
C PRO A 393 -15.23 19.13 14.80
N LEU A 394 -14.71 19.72 13.72
CA LEU A 394 -13.26 19.90 13.57
C LEU A 394 -12.76 20.98 14.52
N ALA A 395 -11.46 21.02 14.81
CA ALA A 395 -10.89 22.11 15.62
C ALA A 395 -10.74 23.39 14.77
N SER A 396 -10.30 23.26 13.54
CA SER A 396 -10.22 24.35 12.56
C SER A 396 -10.31 23.80 11.14
N LEU A 397 -10.66 24.67 10.21
CA LEU A 397 -10.56 24.39 8.78
C LEU A 397 -9.92 25.60 8.09
N THR A 398 -8.86 25.36 7.33
CA THR A 398 -8.24 26.39 6.49
C THR A 398 -8.04 25.88 5.08
N THR A 399 -8.42 26.66 4.09
CA THR A 399 -8.01 26.44 2.70
C THR A 399 -6.81 27.32 2.33
N ASP A 400 -6.07 26.97 1.29
CA ASP A 400 -5.00 27.81 0.73
C ASP A 400 -5.54 28.88 -0.23
N SER A 401 -4.64 29.69 -0.79
CA SER A 401 -5.02 30.80 -1.69
C SER A 401 -5.06 30.46 -3.19
N PRO A 402 -4.31 29.47 -3.74
CA PRO A 402 -4.55 28.96 -5.08
C PRO A 402 -5.95 28.34 -5.21
N GLY A 403 -6.42 28.14 -6.46
CA GLY A 403 -7.65 27.40 -6.70
C GLY A 403 -8.95 28.12 -6.31
N THR A 404 -9.97 27.33 -6.01
CA THR A 404 -11.31 27.76 -5.55
C THR A 404 -11.93 26.71 -4.64
N THR A 405 -12.82 27.11 -3.74
CA THR A 405 -13.55 26.21 -2.85
C THR A 405 -15.00 26.14 -3.24
N LEU A 406 -15.51 24.92 -3.44
CA LEU A 406 -16.90 24.63 -3.74
C LEU A 406 -17.55 23.92 -2.56
N LEU A 407 -18.60 24.53 -2.00
CA LEU A 407 -19.37 24.01 -0.88
C LEU A 407 -20.67 23.38 -1.39
N GLU A 408 -20.70 22.06 -1.46
CA GLU A 408 -21.85 21.24 -1.88
C GLU A 408 -22.46 20.44 -0.70
N GLY A 409 -21.85 20.51 0.50
CA GLY A 409 -22.19 19.70 1.67
C GLY A 409 -23.21 20.27 2.65
N GLY A 410 -23.54 21.56 2.54
CA GLY A 410 -24.60 22.23 3.30
C GLY A 410 -24.27 22.62 4.73
N GLU A 411 -23.39 21.92 5.43
CA GLU A 411 -23.06 22.23 6.84
C GLU A 411 -21.56 22.10 7.13
N ILE A 412 -21.02 23.06 7.87
CA ILE A 412 -19.65 23.06 8.39
C ILE A 412 -19.69 23.40 9.88
N ASN A 413 -19.29 22.44 10.72
CA ASN A 413 -19.27 22.56 12.17
C ASN A 413 -17.84 22.47 12.73
N LEU A 414 -17.49 23.43 13.56
CA LEU A 414 -16.18 23.52 14.21
C LEU A 414 -16.36 23.71 15.73
N SER A 415 -15.48 23.08 16.49
CA SER A 415 -15.46 23.13 17.96
C SER A 415 -14.79 24.38 18.52
N GLY A 416 -14.14 25.17 17.67
CA GLY A 416 -13.51 26.43 18.01
C GLY A 416 -12.04 26.50 17.59
N ASN A 417 -11.71 27.50 16.78
CA ASN A 417 -10.42 28.19 16.67
C ASN A 417 -10.58 29.23 15.56
N THR A 418 -10.46 28.77 14.31
CA THR A 418 -10.63 29.58 13.11
C THR A 418 -11.12 28.73 11.94
N LEU A 419 -12.14 29.22 11.24
CA LEU A 419 -12.42 28.89 9.85
C LEU A 419 -11.83 29.96 8.95
N THR A 420 -11.02 29.58 7.97
CA THR A 420 -10.50 30.53 7.00
C THR A 420 -10.58 29.96 5.60
N PHE A 421 -11.38 30.61 4.75
CA PHE A 421 -11.30 30.41 3.31
C PHE A 421 -10.36 31.44 2.70
N ALA A 422 -9.17 31.01 2.26
CA ALA A 422 -8.17 31.91 1.68
C ALA A 422 -8.35 32.10 0.15
N ASP A 423 -9.00 31.17 -0.51
CA ASP A 423 -9.37 31.15 -1.93
C ASP A 423 -10.82 31.59 -2.18
N PRO A 424 -11.22 31.89 -3.44
CA PRO A 424 -12.61 32.13 -3.80
C PRO A 424 -13.55 30.99 -3.43
N VAL A 425 -14.67 31.30 -2.79
CA VAL A 425 -15.70 30.34 -2.39
C VAL A 425 -16.92 30.45 -3.31
N THR A 426 -17.45 29.31 -3.74
CA THR A 426 -18.75 29.19 -4.41
C THR A 426 -19.67 28.27 -3.60
N LEU A 427 -20.87 28.75 -3.29
CA LEU A 427 -21.92 27.92 -2.71
C LEU A 427 -22.62 27.13 -3.82
N GLY A 428 -22.70 25.81 -3.64
CA GLY A 428 -23.46 24.90 -4.49
C GLY A 428 -24.81 24.48 -3.91
N VAL A 429 -25.03 24.78 -2.62
CA VAL A 429 -26.24 24.52 -1.83
C VAL A 429 -26.38 25.58 -0.74
N ASP A 430 -27.55 25.65 -0.11
CA ASP A 430 -27.71 26.44 1.12
C ASP A 430 -26.72 25.94 2.16
N THR A 431 -25.96 26.85 2.76
CA THR A 431 -24.81 26.53 3.61
C THR A 431 -24.95 27.14 4.99
N GLU A 432 -24.82 26.31 6.03
CA GLU A 432 -24.73 26.70 7.44
C GLU A 432 -23.29 26.48 7.94
N ILE A 433 -22.73 27.50 8.58
CA ILE A 433 -21.42 27.46 9.21
C ILE A 433 -21.58 27.76 10.69
N ASN A 434 -21.16 26.83 11.55
CA ASN A 434 -21.09 27.02 12.99
C ASN A 434 -19.64 26.85 13.46
N ASP A 435 -19.05 27.90 14.01
CA ASP A 435 -17.72 27.85 14.63
C ASP A 435 -17.75 28.63 15.93
N ALA A 436 -17.30 28.02 17.03
CA ALA A 436 -17.11 28.74 18.29
C ALA A 436 -15.96 29.78 18.22
N GLY A 437 -15.12 29.71 17.18
CA GLY A 437 -14.01 30.61 16.89
C GLY A 437 -14.33 31.67 15.82
N ALA A 438 -13.27 32.20 15.20
CA ALA A 438 -13.40 33.24 14.18
C ALA A 438 -13.63 32.65 12.78
N VAL A 439 -14.43 33.32 11.95
CA VAL A 439 -14.71 32.92 10.57
C VAL A 439 -14.26 34.02 9.60
N ALA A 440 -13.49 33.66 8.58
CA ALA A 440 -12.98 34.59 7.59
C ALA A 440 -13.16 34.10 6.15
N PHE A 441 -13.74 34.95 5.31
CA PHE A 441 -13.76 34.84 3.86
C PHE A 441 -12.79 35.87 3.28
N ASN A 442 -11.57 35.44 2.96
CA ASN A 442 -10.50 36.35 2.52
C ASN A 442 -10.57 36.70 1.03
N ASN A 443 -11.45 36.04 0.28
CA ASN A 443 -11.63 36.24 -1.15
C ASN A 443 -13.12 36.25 -1.53
N THR A 444 -13.43 36.25 -2.83
CA THR A 444 -14.82 36.33 -3.30
C THR A 444 -15.65 35.17 -2.79
N LEU A 445 -16.91 35.45 -2.46
CA LEU A 445 -17.90 34.46 -2.02
C LEU A 445 -19.15 34.63 -2.88
N ASP A 446 -19.47 33.66 -3.72
CA ASP A 446 -20.58 33.72 -4.67
C ASP A 446 -21.47 32.47 -4.57
N GLY A 447 -22.66 32.52 -5.17
CA GLY A 447 -23.57 31.38 -5.31
C GLY A 447 -24.99 31.78 -4.93
N GLY A 448 -25.96 31.43 -5.77
CA GLY A 448 -27.37 31.83 -5.60
C GLY A 448 -28.13 31.10 -4.48
N PHE A 449 -27.46 30.83 -3.36
CA PHE A 449 -27.94 30.04 -2.23
C PHE A 449 -27.91 30.86 -0.94
N GLU A 450 -28.59 30.35 0.10
CA GLU A 450 -28.55 30.94 1.43
C GLU A 450 -27.20 30.66 2.11
N LEU A 451 -26.70 31.65 2.85
CA LEU A 451 -25.59 31.49 3.76
C LEU A 451 -26.00 31.91 5.17
N THR A 452 -25.87 30.98 6.12
CA THR A 452 -25.95 31.25 7.55
C THR A 452 -24.57 31.04 8.17
N VAL A 453 -24.08 32.03 8.92
CA VAL A 453 -22.81 31.95 9.66
C VAL A 453 -23.05 32.30 11.12
N ASP A 454 -22.67 31.41 12.02
CA ASP A 454 -22.60 31.64 13.46
C ASP A 454 -21.14 31.51 13.91
N ALA A 455 -20.48 32.66 14.02
CA ALA A 455 -19.10 32.77 14.49
C ALA A 455 -19.10 33.21 15.95
N GLY A 456 -18.56 32.39 16.85
CA GLY A 456 -18.37 32.75 18.26
C GLY A 456 -17.29 33.82 18.47
N GLY A 457 -16.36 33.94 17.52
CA GLY A 457 -15.31 34.97 17.46
C GLY A 457 -15.60 36.04 16.41
N ASP A 458 -14.54 36.62 15.83
CA ASP A 458 -14.67 37.63 14.77
C ASP A 458 -15.23 37.02 13.48
N LEU A 459 -16.00 37.81 12.72
CA LEU A 459 -16.49 37.45 11.40
C LEU A 459 -16.02 38.48 10.37
N ASN A 460 -15.27 38.03 9.37
CA ASN A 460 -14.68 38.91 8.37
C ASN A 460 -15.06 38.51 6.93
N PHE A 461 -15.79 39.39 6.24
CA PHE A 461 -16.02 39.34 4.81
C PHE A 461 -15.03 40.29 4.12
N ALA A 462 -13.79 39.85 3.92
CA ALA A 462 -12.75 40.67 3.32
C ALA A 462 -12.85 40.74 1.79
N GLY A 463 -13.32 39.67 1.14
CA GLY A 463 -13.59 39.64 -0.30
C GLY A 463 -15.04 39.97 -0.66
N VAL A 464 -15.29 40.26 -1.94
CA VAL A 464 -16.63 40.61 -2.44
C VAL A 464 -17.59 39.43 -2.27
N VAL A 465 -18.75 39.68 -1.66
CA VAL A 465 -19.82 38.69 -1.50
C VAL A 465 -20.92 38.94 -2.53
N GLY A 466 -21.28 37.92 -3.30
CA GLY A 466 -22.36 37.96 -4.29
C GLY A 466 -22.08 38.85 -5.50
N GLY A 467 -20.81 39.07 -5.83
CA GLY A 467 -20.39 39.96 -6.90
C GLY A 467 -20.72 39.44 -8.30
N THR A 468 -20.56 38.13 -8.53
CA THR A 468 -20.91 37.49 -9.81
C THR A 468 -22.26 36.79 -9.75
N SER A 469 -22.56 36.14 -8.61
CA SER A 469 -23.82 35.49 -8.35
C SER A 469 -24.30 35.89 -6.95
N PRO A 470 -25.17 36.91 -6.84
CA PRO A 470 -25.70 37.36 -5.55
C PRO A 470 -26.28 36.21 -4.73
N LEU A 471 -26.01 36.21 -3.43
CA LEU A 471 -26.54 35.20 -2.52
C LEU A 471 -28.08 35.28 -2.46
N ALA A 472 -28.74 34.16 -2.12
CA ALA A 472 -30.20 34.17 -1.92
C ALA A 472 -30.57 34.97 -0.67
N SER A 473 -29.83 34.80 0.42
CA SER A 473 -29.90 35.55 1.67
C SER A 473 -28.56 35.40 2.41
N LEU A 474 -28.31 36.31 3.36
CA LEU A 474 -27.18 36.23 4.27
C LEU A 474 -27.66 36.46 5.70
N ALA A 475 -27.50 35.45 6.56
CA ALA A 475 -27.64 35.59 8.01
C ALA A 475 -26.26 35.39 8.65
N ALA A 476 -25.78 36.38 9.41
CA ALA A 476 -24.44 36.37 9.95
C ALA A 476 -24.45 36.84 11.41
N ILE A 477 -23.91 36.02 12.30
CA ILE A 477 -23.75 36.29 13.71
C ILE A 477 -22.26 36.28 14.03
N SER A 478 -21.81 37.30 14.77
CA SER A 478 -20.48 37.39 15.33
C SER A 478 -20.57 37.61 16.84
N GLY A 479 -19.92 36.74 17.61
CA GLY A 479 -19.67 36.93 19.04
C GLY A 479 -18.52 37.91 19.31
N GLY A 480 -17.69 38.19 18.30
CA GLY A 480 -16.64 39.21 18.29
C GLY A 480 -17.04 40.45 17.48
N SER A 481 -16.10 40.96 16.70
CA SER A 481 -16.33 42.03 15.73
C SER A 481 -16.82 41.46 14.39
N MET A 482 -17.66 42.20 13.67
CA MET A 482 -18.02 41.90 12.29
C MET A 482 -17.40 42.93 11.35
N THR A 483 -16.71 42.50 10.31
CA THR A 483 -16.12 43.38 9.30
C THR A 483 -16.66 43.09 7.92
N VAL A 484 -17.16 44.13 7.25
CA VAL A 484 -17.54 44.12 5.83
C VAL A 484 -16.44 44.85 5.05
N GLY A 485 -15.40 44.10 4.71
CA GLY A 485 -14.18 44.59 4.06
C GLY A 485 -14.31 44.79 2.54
N ALA A 486 -15.37 44.25 1.93
CA ALA A 486 -15.75 44.46 0.54
C ALA A 486 -17.28 44.45 0.37
N SER A 487 -17.78 44.75 -0.83
CA SER A 487 -19.22 44.84 -1.07
C SER A 487 -19.94 43.51 -0.88
N ILE A 488 -21.13 43.55 -0.27
CA ILE A 488 -22.05 42.41 -0.15
C ILE A 488 -23.25 42.65 -1.07
N SER A 489 -23.63 41.64 -1.85
CA SER A 489 -24.77 41.68 -2.76
C SER A 489 -25.63 40.42 -2.60
N THR A 490 -26.92 40.60 -2.33
CA THR A 490 -27.89 39.53 -2.16
C THR A 490 -29.18 39.83 -2.90
N ASN A 491 -29.97 38.79 -3.20
CA ASN A 491 -31.32 38.90 -3.75
C ASN A 491 -32.41 38.88 -2.67
N GLY A 492 -32.04 38.59 -1.42
CA GLY A 492 -32.94 38.46 -0.28
C GLY A 492 -32.41 39.19 0.94
N GLU A 493 -32.87 38.80 2.13
CA GLU A 493 -32.54 39.50 3.37
C GLU A 493 -31.04 39.40 3.70
N VAL A 494 -30.51 40.49 4.25
CA VAL A 494 -29.21 40.50 4.92
C VAL A 494 -29.44 40.79 6.40
N ALA A 495 -29.23 39.80 7.26
CA ALA A 495 -29.35 39.91 8.71
C ALA A 495 -27.96 39.81 9.35
N LEU A 496 -27.46 40.91 9.90
CA LEU A 496 -26.17 40.98 10.59
C LEU A 496 -26.39 41.19 12.09
N THR A 497 -25.82 40.31 12.91
CA THR A 497 -25.88 40.39 14.36
C THR A 497 -24.47 40.41 14.95
N ALA A 498 -24.07 41.54 15.49
CA ALA A 498 -22.77 41.71 16.11
C ALA A 498 -22.80 42.91 17.06
N ASP A 499 -21.94 42.85 18.05
CA ASP A 499 -21.80 43.89 19.04
C ASP A 499 -20.98 45.08 18.51
N ASP A 500 -20.04 44.79 17.62
CA ASP A 500 -19.22 45.75 16.89
C ASP A 500 -19.30 45.42 15.39
N MET A 501 -19.59 46.41 14.55
CA MET A 501 -19.75 46.25 13.10
C MET A 501 -18.96 47.34 12.38
N ALA A 502 -17.92 46.94 11.65
CA ALA A 502 -17.18 47.81 10.75
C ALA A 502 -17.68 47.64 9.31
N ILE A 503 -18.58 48.53 8.87
CA ILE A 503 -19.17 48.45 7.51
C ILE A 503 -18.37 49.36 6.57
N GLY A 504 -17.29 48.82 6.00
CA GLY A 504 -16.40 49.59 5.14
C GLY A 504 -16.88 49.76 3.69
N ASN A 505 -17.91 49.01 3.27
CA ASN A 505 -18.33 48.89 1.87
C ASN A 505 -19.84 48.67 1.72
N PRO A 506 -20.40 48.90 0.51
CA PRO A 506 -21.83 48.76 0.26
C PRO A 506 -22.39 47.36 0.57
N ILE A 507 -23.54 47.34 1.23
CA ILE A 507 -24.40 46.15 1.37
C ILE A 507 -25.65 46.39 0.52
N LEU A 508 -25.85 45.54 -0.49
CA LEU A 508 -26.89 45.66 -1.49
C LEU A 508 -27.89 44.50 -1.34
N ALA A 509 -29.09 44.78 -0.82
CA ALA A 509 -30.17 43.80 -0.68
C ALA A 509 -31.36 44.07 -1.64
N GLY A 510 -31.23 45.07 -2.52
CA GLY A 510 -32.25 45.42 -3.51
C GLY A 510 -33.60 45.78 -2.84
N THR A 511 -34.63 44.95 -3.09
CA THR A 511 -35.96 45.15 -2.49
C THR A 511 -36.14 44.49 -1.13
N ALA A 512 -35.17 43.71 -0.67
CA ALA A 512 -35.22 43.03 0.62
C ALA A 512 -34.82 43.96 1.78
N GLU A 513 -34.91 43.44 2.99
CA GLU A 513 -34.49 44.11 4.22
C GLU A 513 -32.99 43.92 4.48
N ILE A 514 -32.34 44.96 4.98
CA ILE A 514 -31.09 44.82 5.73
C ILE A 514 -31.47 44.99 7.21
N SER A 515 -31.17 44.01 8.05
CA SER A 515 -31.38 44.06 9.49
C SER A 515 -30.03 44.02 10.23
N LEU A 516 -29.79 45.02 11.08
CA LEU A 516 -28.57 45.13 11.89
C LEU A 516 -28.96 45.11 13.37
N SER A 517 -28.41 44.19 14.16
CA SER A 517 -28.74 44.10 15.58
C SER A 517 -27.54 43.75 16.47
N PRO A 518 -27.52 44.18 17.74
CA PRO A 518 -26.49 43.77 18.69
C PRO A 518 -26.59 42.28 19.03
N HIS A 519 -25.45 41.63 19.24
CA HIS A 519 -25.37 40.25 19.70
C HIS A 519 -25.72 40.13 21.20
N THR A 520 -25.24 41.06 22.02
CA THR A 520 -25.47 41.11 23.46
C THR A 520 -26.82 41.76 23.79
N ASP A 521 -27.64 41.03 24.54
CA ASP A 521 -28.93 41.51 25.04
C ASP A 521 -28.79 42.84 25.82
N GLY A 522 -29.63 43.82 25.47
CA GLY A 522 -29.68 45.13 26.10
C GLY A 522 -28.56 46.09 25.68
N ARG A 523 -27.65 45.69 24.78
CA ARG A 523 -26.62 46.60 24.26
C ARG A 523 -27.29 47.77 23.52
N PRO A 524 -26.98 49.03 23.87
CA PRO A 524 -27.54 50.19 23.19
C PRO A 524 -27.02 50.29 21.77
N ILE A 525 -27.77 50.99 20.92
CA ILE A 525 -27.41 51.30 19.54
C ILE A 525 -27.16 52.81 19.45
N SER A 526 -26.12 53.22 18.72
CA SER A 526 -25.79 54.63 18.46
C SER A 526 -25.69 54.85 16.96
N LEU A 527 -26.45 55.81 16.42
CA LEU A 527 -26.48 56.11 14.99
C LEU A 527 -25.85 57.49 14.70
N GLY A 528 -25.06 57.55 13.63
CA GLY A 528 -24.38 58.74 13.11
C GLY A 528 -23.05 59.07 13.79
N ILE A 529 -22.77 58.51 14.98
CA ILE A 529 -21.52 58.71 15.71
C ILE A 529 -21.02 57.42 16.37
N GLU A 530 -19.69 57.34 16.49
CA GLU A 530 -19.02 56.31 17.28
C GLU A 530 -19.19 56.56 18.77
N SER A 531 -19.74 55.56 19.46
CA SER A 531 -19.92 55.55 20.91
C SER A 531 -19.42 54.23 21.49
N ALA A 532 -18.57 54.31 22.50
CA ALA A 532 -18.03 53.12 23.14
C ALA A 532 -19.13 52.36 23.91
N GLY A 533 -19.17 51.04 23.76
CA GLY A 533 -20.12 50.17 24.49
C GLY A 533 -21.54 50.12 23.89
N SER A 534 -21.76 50.73 22.73
CA SER A 534 -22.94 50.51 21.88
C SER A 534 -22.56 49.74 20.62
N LEU A 535 -23.54 49.15 19.93
CA LEU A 535 -23.41 48.95 18.50
C LEU A 535 -23.49 50.34 17.86
N SER A 536 -22.36 50.85 17.35
CA SER A 536 -22.28 52.17 16.76
C SER A 536 -22.18 52.06 15.26
N LEU A 537 -22.92 52.91 14.54
CA LEU A 537 -22.87 53.00 13.09
C LEU A 537 -22.73 54.48 12.72
N THR A 538 -21.61 54.85 12.09
CA THR A 538 -21.39 56.21 11.57
C THR A 538 -22.33 56.54 10.42
N ASP A 539 -22.47 57.83 10.11
CA ASP A 539 -23.19 58.28 8.89
C ASP A 539 -22.62 57.62 7.62
N THR A 540 -21.30 57.40 7.57
CA THR A 540 -20.64 56.74 6.43
C THR A 540 -21.01 55.27 6.31
N GLU A 541 -21.11 54.56 7.43
CA GLU A 541 -21.54 53.15 7.44
C GLU A 541 -23.01 53.01 7.08
N LEU A 542 -23.86 53.91 7.56
CA LEU A 542 -25.27 53.94 7.21
C LEU A 542 -25.50 54.25 5.71
N ASP A 543 -24.67 55.12 5.12
CA ASP A 543 -24.70 55.43 3.68
C ASP A 543 -24.36 54.21 2.80
N PHE A 544 -23.68 53.19 3.34
CA PHE A 544 -23.38 51.95 2.62
C PHE A 544 -24.56 50.96 2.56
N LEU A 545 -25.63 51.20 3.29
CA LEU A 545 -26.77 50.28 3.36
C LEU A 545 -27.79 50.61 2.26
N ASN A 546 -27.96 49.70 1.29
CA ASN A 546 -28.87 49.87 0.17
C ASN A 546 -29.95 48.78 0.15
N ALA A 547 -31.11 49.11 0.71
CA ALA A 547 -32.28 48.25 0.83
C ALA A 547 -33.57 49.08 0.79
N THR A 548 -34.70 48.42 0.54
CA THR A 548 -36.02 49.07 0.64
C THR A 548 -36.42 49.34 2.09
N THR A 549 -36.03 48.44 2.98
CA THR A 549 -36.26 48.54 4.42
C THR A 549 -34.93 48.35 5.14
N LEU A 550 -34.65 49.23 6.11
CA LEU A 550 -33.54 49.09 7.04
C LEU A 550 -34.11 48.83 8.44
N GLY A 551 -33.88 47.63 8.97
CA GLY A 551 -34.18 47.25 10.34
C GLY A 551 -32.97 47.52 11.23
N ILE A 552 -33.11 48.39 12.22
CA ILE A 552 -32.07 48.64 13.22
C ILE A 552 -32.56 48.16 14.59
N GLY A 553 -31.80 47.24 15.17
CA GLY A 553 -32.09 46.61 16.46
C GLY A 553 -33.11 45.49 16.37
N SER A 554 -33.40 44.91 17.53
CA SER A 554 -34.41 43.87 17.75
C SER A 554 -35.10 44.12 19.08
N PHE A 555 -36.09 43.28 19.44
CA PHE A 555 -36.71 43.34 20.77
C PHE A 555 -35.73 43.05 21.92
N ARG A 556 -34.53 42.55 21.62
CA ARG A 556 -33.45 42.29 22.58
C ARG A 556 -32.47 43.47 22.70
N SER A 557 -32.54 44.46 21.81
CA SER A 557 -31.64 45.61 21.83
C SER A 557 -31.92 46.54 23.01
N GLY A 558 -30.89 47.30 23.40
CA GLY A 558 -31.01 48.43 24.32
C GLY A 558 -31.69 49.63 23.67
N SER A 559 -31.50 50.82 24.26
CA SER A 559 -31.97 52.07 23.65
C SER A 559 -31.28 52.33 22.31
N ILE A 560 -32.05 52.85 21.34
CA ILE A 560 -31.58 53.35 20.04
C ILE A 560 -31.56 54.88 20.09
#